data_AF-A0A2V9SLW5-F1
#
_entry.id   AF-A0A2V9SLW5-F1
#
_cell.length_a   1.000
_cell.length_b   1.000
_cell.length_c   1.000
_cell.angle_alpha   90.00
_cell.angle_beta   90.00
_cell.angle_gamma   90.00
#
_symmetry.space_group_name_H-M   'P 1'
#
loop_
_entity.id
_entity.type
_entity.pdbx_description
1 polymer ?
#
loop_
_entity_poly.entity_id
_entity_poly.type
_entity_poly.pdbx_seq_one_letter_code
_entity_poly.pdbx_strand_id
1 'polypeptide(L)'
;MSAIVPNGSSDLSGSGSRARFSRSSRLLRHADFERVYKQGQRHFAAHMTVFYLRRAQGDAARVGFTVGRVLGGAVDRNRMKRRLREAVRRHLPPGVPVDVVINPKKSLLTADFADLLDEVSRAFAVIQKATGNR
;
A
#
# COMPACT_ATOMS: atom_id res chain seq x y z
N MET A 1 34.38 -20.81 45.81
CA MET A 1 34.59 -19.96 44.62
C MET A 1 33.32 -20.00 43.79
N SER A 2 32.60 -18.89 43.78
CA SER A 2 31.31 -18.71 43.10
C SER A 2 31.48 -18.71 41.59
N ALA A 3 30.53 -19.34 40.89
CA ALA A 3 30.16 -18.93 39.55
C ALA A 3 28.65 -19.17 39.38
N ILE A 4 27.88 -18.12 39.66
CA ILE A 4 26.49 -17.96 39.24
C ILE A 4 26.56 -17.67 37.73
N VAL A 5 26.01 -18.56 36.91
CA VAL A 5 25.70 -18.27 35.51
C VAL A 5 24.26 -17.75 35.44
N PRO A 6 24.02 -16.52 34.97
CA PRO A 6 22.67 -16.01 34.83
C PRO A 6 22.03 -16.52 33.53
N ASN A 7 20.75 -16.82 33.65
CA ASN A 7 19.82 -17.11 32.57
C ASN A 7 19.62 -15.84 31.73
N GLY A 8 19.76 -15.94 30.41
CA GLY A 8 19.64 -14.84 29.47
C GLY A 8 18.88 -15.26 28.23
N SER A 9 17.57 -15.45 28.38
CA SER A 9 16.59 -15.48 27.31
C SER A 9 16.59 -14.12 26.59
N SER A 10 16.92 -14.11 25.30
CA SER A 10 16.60 -13.00 24.40
C SER A 10 15.95 -13.55 23.14
N ASP A 11 14.64 -13.38 23.13
CA ASP A 11 13.71 -13.68 22.05
C ASP A 11 14.13 -13.02 20.74
N LEU A 12 14.54 -13.84 19.78
CA LEU A 12 14.60 -13.44 18.36
C LEU A 12 13.22 -13.68 17.73
N SER A 13 12.21 -12.89 18.14
CA SER A 13 10.89 -12.84 17.50
C SER A 13 10.90 -11.91 16.28
N GLY A 14 11.84 -12.12 15.37
CA GLY A 14 11.85 -11.51 14.04
C GLY A 14 11.06 -12.35 13.04
N SER A 15 9.77 -12.63 13.30
CA SER A 15 8.90 -13.25 12.30
C SER A 15 8.56 -12.23 11.21
N GLY A 16 9.51 -12.01 10.30
CA GLY A 16 9.31 -11.34 9.03
C GLY A 16 8.38 -12.19 8.18
N SER A 17 7.08 -12.18 8.50
CA SER A 17 6.08 -12.81 7.69
C SER A 17 6.20 -12.22 6.29
N ARG A 18 6.57 -13.07 5.32
CA ARG A 18 6.45 -12.79 3.89
C ARG A 18 4.97 -12.62 3.60
N ALA A 19 4.40 -11.46 3.96
CA ALA A 19 3.02 -11.14 3.72
C ALA A 19 2.82 -11.03 2.21
N ARG A 20 2.50 -12.17 1.61
CA ARG A 20 1.90 -12.22 0.28
C ARG A 20 0.71 -11.25 0.33
N PHE A 21 0.60 -10.37 -0.66
CA PHE A 21 -0.51 -9.43 -0.78
C PHE A 21 -1.84 -10.21 -0.78
N SER A 22 -2.41 -10.34 0.41
CA SER A 22 -3.47 -11.30 0.73
C SER A 22 -4.76 -10.87 0.04
N ARG A 23 -5.75 -11.77 -0.03
CA ARG A 23 -7.06 -11.36 -0.57
C ARG A 23 -7.71 -10.28 0.30
N SER A 24 -7.46 -10.30 1.60
CA SER A 24 -7.98 -9.30 2.55
C SER A 24 -7.38 -7.90 2.37
N SER A 25 -6.15 -7.79 1.83
CA SER A 25 -5.53 -6.50 1.53
C SER A 25 -5.92 -5.91 0.18
N ARG A 26 -6.88 -6.52 -0.55
CA ARG A 26 -7.30 -6.10 -1.89
C ARG A 26 -8.66 -5.41 -1.85
N LEU A 27 -8.75 -4.24 -2.47
CA LEU A 27 -10.03 -3.59 -2.78
C LEU A 27 -10.54 -4.18 -4.10
N LEU A 28 -11.67 -4.90 -4.07
CA LEU A 28 -12.17 -5.67 -5.22
C LEU A 28 -13.55 -5.22 -5.72
N ARG A 29 -14.40 -4.69 -4.84
CA ARG A 29 -15.80 -4.39 -5.18
C ARG A 29 -15.91 -3.03 -5.86
N HIS A 30 -16.59 -2.96 -7.01
CA HIS A 30 -16.77 -1.71 -7.74
C HIS A 30 -17.39 -0.59 -6.88
N ALA A 31 -18.39 -0.91 -6.05
CA ALA A 31 -18.99 0.04 -5.12
C ALA A 31 -17.98 0.64 -4.11
N ASP A 32 -16.96 -0.13 -3.71
CA ASP A 32 -15.91 0.39 -2.84
C ASP A 32 -14.99 1.39 -3.59
N PHE A 33 -14.67 1.13 -4.86
CA PHE A 33 -13.94 2.10 -5.70
C PHE A 33 -14.73 3.40 -5.85
N GLU A 34 -16.02 3.30 -6.18
CA GLU A 34 -16.91 4.46 -6.32
C GLU A 34 -16.96 5.30 -5.04
N ARG A 35 -17.07 4.65 -3.88
CA ARG A 35 -17.04 5.33 -2.58
C ARG A 35 -15.72 6.07 -2.36
N VAL A 36 -14.58 5.44 -2.64
CA VAL A 36 -13.26 6.08 -2.54
C VAL A 36 -13.15 7.28 -3.46
N TYR A 37 -13.67 7.21 -4.69
CA TYR A 37 -13.63 8.34 -5.62
C TYR A 37 -14.52 9.52 -5.21
N LYS A 38 -15.71 9.23 -4.68
CA LYS A 38 -16.72 10.25 -4.31
C LYS A 38 -16.45 10.91 -2.98
N GLN A 39 -15.99 10.15 -1.99
CA GLN A 39 -15.89 10.58 -0.60
C GLN A 39 -14.45 10.63 -0.08
N GLY A 40 -13.52 10.02 -0.80
CA GLY A 40 -12.12 9.94 -0.40
C GLY A 40 -11.34 11.23 -0.63
N GLN A 41 -10.19 11.30 0.03
CA GLN A 41 -9.17 12.32 -0.18
C GLN A 41 -8.19 11.88 -1.26
N ARG A 42 -7.37 12.83 -1.74
CA ARG A 42 -6.43 12.62 -2.83
C ARG A 42 -5.03 13.04 -2.43
N HIS A 43 -4.05 12.25 -2.82
CA HIS A 43 -2.64 12.58 -2.77
C HIS A 43 -2.06 12.49 -4.18
N PHE A 44 -1.41 13.55 -4.64
CA PHE A 44 -0.80 13.63 -5.95
C PHE A 44 0.70 13.34 -5.85
N ALA A 45 1.19 12.45 -6.69
CA ALA A 45 2.61 12.13 -6.86
C ALA A 45 3.02 12.28 -8.34
N ALA A 46 4.31 12.14 -8.66
CA ALA A 46 4.79 12.35 -10.03
C ALA A 46 4.31 11.25 -10.98
N HIS A 47 4.27 9.98 -10.53
CA HIS A 47 3.89 8.83 -11.36
C HIS A 47 2.51 8.24 -11.04
N MET A 48 1.81 8.74 -10.04
CA MET A 48 0.48 8.26 -9.66
C MET A 48 -0.37 9.30 -8.94
N THR A 49 -1.68 9.06 -8.90
CA THR A 49 -2.61 9.71 -7.98
C THR A 49 -3.17 8.65 -7.05
N VAL A 50 -3.15 8.92 -5.75
CA VAL A 50 -3.64 8.01 -4.71
C VAL A 50 -4.90 8.58 -4.09
N PHE A 51 -5.99 7.83 -4.16
CA PHE A 51 -7.25 8.15 -3.51
C PHE A 51 -7.39 7.29 -2.27
N TYR A 52 -7.91 7.84 -1.18
CA TYR A 52 -8.06 7.08 0.06
C TYR A 52 -9.26 7.52 0.89
N LEU A 53 -9.86 6.56 1.58
CA LEU A 53 -11.03 6.77 2.44
C LEU A 53 -10.91 5.91 3.70
N ARG A 54 -10.90 6.54 4.88
CA ARG A 54 -10.95 5.81 6.16
C ARG A 54 -12.27 5.03 6.25
N ARG A 55 -12.18 3.79 6.68
CA ARG A 55 -13.31 2.93 6.97
C ARG A 55 -13.64 3.00 8.46
N ALA A 56 -14.92 2.86 8.78
CA ALA A 56 -15.38 2.79 10.17
C ALA A 56 -15.03 1.46 10.87
N GLN A 57 -14.79 0.40 10.09
CA GLN A 57 -14.58 -0.96 10.61
C GLN A 57 -13.43 -1.67 9.86
N GLY A 58 -12.82 -2.63 10.56
CA GLY A 58 -11.73 -3.47 10.10
C GLY A 58 -10.36 -3.01 10.62
N ASP A 59 -9.33 -3.78 10.29
CA ASP A 59 -8.02 -3.66 10.97
C ASP A 59 -6.87 -3.49 9.98
N ALA A 60 -7.16 -3.44 8.68
CA ALA A 60 -6.15 -3.46 7.62
C ALA A 60 -6.51 -2.58 6.43
N ALA A 61 -5.48 -2.11 5.72
CA ALA A 61 -5.65 -1.37 4.49
C ALA A 61 -6.08 -2.30 3.34
N ARG A 62 -7.00 -1.85 2.50
CA ARG A 62 -7.39 -2.51 1.24
C ARG A 62 -6.94 -1.65 0.07
N VAL A 63 -6.18 -2.20 -0.86
CA VAL A 63 -5.64 -1.46 -2.00
C VAL A 63 -6.20 -1.98 -3.32
N GLY A 64 -6.67 -1.05 -4.15
CA GLY A 64 -7.12 -1.25 -5.53
C GLY A 64 -6.25 -0.48 -6.52
N PHE A 65 -6.23 -0.93 -7.77
CA PHE A 65 -5.49 -0.27 -8.86
C PHE A 65 -6.41 -0.02 -10.04
N THR A 66 -6.50 1.22 -10.51
CA THR A 66 -7.25 1.55 -11.73
C THR A 66 -6.28 1.82 -12.87
N VAL A 67 -6.02 0.78 -13.68
CA VAL A 67 -5.10 0.86 -14.83
C VAL A 67 -5.88 0.74 -16.14
N GLY A 68 -6.32 1.90 -16.64
CA GLY A 68 -7.17 2.01 -17.83
C GLY A 68 -6.46 1.69 -19.15
N ARG A 69 -7.24 1.46 -20.22
CA ARG A 69 -6.72 1.18 -21.58
C ARG A 69 -5.87 2.32 -22.15
N VAL A 70 -6.16 3.56 -21.76
CA VAL A 70 -5.40 4.76 -22.16
C VAL A 70 -3.91 4.70 -21.79
N LEU A 71 -3.55 3.87 -20.80
CA LEU A 71 -2.18 3.76 -20.30
C LEU A 71 -1.31 2.77 -21.09
N GLY A 72 -1.88 2.05 -22.07
CA GLY A 72 -1.14 1.14 -22.95
C GLY A 72 -1.79 -0.23 -23.12
N GLY A 73 -1.06 -1.11 -23.79
CA GLY A 73 -1.49 -2.47 -24.11
C GLY A 73 -1.63 -3.36 -22.87
N ALA A 74 -2.06 -4.60 -23.07
CA ALA A 74 -2.18 -5.56 -21.96
C ALA A 74 -0.87 -5.78 -21.22
N VAL A 75 0.26 -5.84 -21.93
CA VAL A 75 1.61 -6.02 -21.38
C VAL A 75 2.00 -4.84 -20.48
N ASP A 76 1.87 -3.62 -20.98
CA ASP A 76 2.17 -2.39 -20.24
C ASP A 76 1.35 -2.28 -18.95
N ARG A 77 0.03 -2.49 -19.05
CA ARG A 77 -0.87 -2.44 -17.90
C ARG A 77 -0.54 -3.52 -16.88
N ASN A 78 -0.16 -4.72 -17.34
CA ASN A 78 0.27 -5.81 -16.46
C ASN A 78 1.60 -5.48 -15.77
N ARG A 79 2.54 -4.85 -16.49
CA ARG A 79 3.80 -4.36 -15.93
C ARG A 79 3.56 -3.29 -14.87
N MET A 80 2.73 -2.29 -15.13
CA MET A 80 2.32 -1.28 -14.14
C MET A 80 1.73 -1.93 -12.87
N LYS A 81 0.74 -2.82 -13.03
CA LYS A 81 0.12 -3.53 -11.89
C LYS A 81 1.14 -4.36 -11.10
N ARG A 82 2.11 -5.00 -11.77
CA ARG A 82 3.17 -5.77 -11.10
C ARG A 82 4.07 -4.86 -10.26
N ARG A 83 4.55 -3.74 -10.84
CA ARG A 83 5.39 -2.77 -10.13
C ARG A 83 4.68 -2.16 -8.93
N LEU A 84 3.44 -1.71 -9.13
CA LEU A 84 2.62 -1.12 -8.06
C LEU A 84 2.34 -2.11 -6.93
N ARG A 85 1.99 -3.37 -7.25
CA ARG A 85 1.77 -4.40 -6.23
C ARG A 85 3.01 -4.66 -5.39
N GLU A 86 4.18 -4.69 -6.01
CA GLU A 86 5.43 -4.89 -5.28
C GLU A 86 5.77 -3.69 -4.39
N ALA A 87 5.59 -2.47 -4.90
CA ALA A 87 5.82 -1.27 -4.09
C ALA A 87 4.86 -1.19 -2.89
N VAL A 88 3.55 -1.45 -3.12
CA VAL A 88 2.55 -1.49 -2.05
C VAL A 88 2.88 -2.58 -1.03
N ARG A 89 3.28 -3.78 -1.46
CA ARG A 89 3.61 -4.89 -0.54
C ARG A 89 4.71 -4.52 0.45
N ARG A 90 5.67 -3.67 0.07
CA ARG A 90 6.78 -3.25 0.95
C ARG A 90 6.41 -2.16 1.94
N HIS A 91 5.37 -1.38 1.66
CA HIS A 91 5.02 -0.17 2.43
C HIS A 91 3.59 -0.17 2.97
N LEU A 92 2.85 -1.28 2.82
CA LEU A 92 1.47 -1.37 3.29
C LEU A 92 1.45 -1.20 4.82
N PRO A 93 0.79 -0.15 5.36
CA PRO A 93 0.78 0.07 6.79
C PRO A 93 -0.09 -0.98 7.50
N PRO A 94 0.38 -1.57 8.61
CA PRO A 94 -0.46 -2.40 9.46
C PRO A 94 -1.48 -1.55 10.23
N GLY A 95 -2.61 -2.14 10.62
CA GLY A 95 -3.51 -1.55 11.63
C GLY A 95 -4.38 -0.37 11.18
N VAL A 96 -4.34 0.03 9.91
CA VAL A 96 -5.11 1.19 9.42
C VAL A 96 -6.30 0.73 8.57
N PRO A 97 -7.57 0.89 9.03
CA PRO A 97 -8.74 0.59 8.22
C PRO A 97 -8.97 1.65 7.17
N VAL A 98 -8.27 1.54 6.04
CA VAL A 98 -8.38 2.49 4.92
C VAL A 98 -8.56 1.76 3.61
N ASP A 99 -9.44 2.29 2.76
CA ASP A 99 -9.53 1.90 1.36
C ASP A 99 -8.67 2.84 0.54
N VAL A 100 -7.82 2.28 -0.32
CA VAL A 100 -6.87 3.03 -1.16
C VAL A 100 -7.05 2.61 -2.61
N VAL A 101 -7.15 3.57 -3.51
CA VAL A 101 -7.17 3.35 -4.96
C VAL A 101 -6.02 4.11 -5.59
N ILE A 102 -5.15 3.40 -6.30
CA ILE A 102 -3.98 3.98 -6.98
C ILE A 102 -4.22 4.04 -8.48
N ASN A 103 -4.11 5.25 -9.03
CA ASN A 103 -4.26 5.55 -10.44
C ASN A 103 -2.88 5.91 -11.01
N PRO A 104 -2.19 4.99 -11.70
CA PRO A 104 -0.90 5.31 -12.30
C PRO A 104 -1.04 6.27 -13.48
N LYS A 105 -0.01 7.07 -13.68
CA LYS A 105 0.22 7.87 -14.89
C LYS A 105 1.07 7.06 -15.88
N LYS A 106 1.06 7.44 -17.15
CA LYS A 106 1.82 6.75 -18.20
C LYS A 106 3.33 6.71 -17.90
N SER A 107 3.85 7.76 -17.25
CA SER A 107 5.25 7.86 -16.80
C SER A 107 5.69 6.72 -15.87
N LEU A 108 4.77 6.03 -15.18
CA LEU A 108 5.10 4.89 -14.32
C LEU A 108 5.74 3.71 -15.08
N LEU A 109 5.53 3.61 -16.41
CA LEU A 109 6.18 2.57 -17.21
C LEU A 109 7.69 2.74 -17.25
N THR A 110 8.18 3.96 -17.38
CA THR A 110 9.62 4.23 -17.57
C THR A 110 10.29 4.76 -16.33
N ALA A 111 9.55 5.16 -15.29
CA ALA A 111 10.10 5.56 -14.00
C ALA A 111 11.02 4.49 -13.41
N ASP A 112 11.99 4.88 -12.60
CA ASP A 112 12.82 3.94 -11.84
C ASP A 112 12.01 3.31 -10.71
N PHE A 113 12.37 2.08 -10.34
CA PHE A 113 11.59 1.37 -9.32
C PHE A 113 11.79 1.98 -7.92
N ALA A 114 12.96 2.58 -7.65
CA ALA A 114 13.22 3.30 -6.41
C ALA A 114 12.26 4.48 -6.24
N ASP A 115 12.06 5.29 -7.29
CA ASP A 115 11.11 6.41 -7.25
C ASP A 115 9.69 5.95 -6.94
N LEU A 116 9.26 4.81 -7.50
CA LEU A 116 7.96 4.24 -7.21
C LEU A 116 7.82 3.78 -5.75
N LEU A 117 8.89 3.23 -5.16
CA LEU A 117 8.91 2.87 -3.74
C LEU A 117 8.73 4.12 -2.87
N ASP A 118 9.49 5.16 -3.16
CA ASP A 118 9.46 6.40 -2.40
C ASP A 118 8.10 7.10 -2.52
N GLU A 119 7.51 7.16 -3.71
CA GLU A 119 6.16 7.71 -3.91
C GLU A 119 5.11 6.95 -3.11
N VAL A 120 5.15 5.61 -3.14
CA VAL A 120 4.19 4.78 -2.39
C VAL A 120 4.40 4.93 -0.88
N SER A 121 5.65 4.96 -0.41
CA SER A 121 6.00 5.20 0.98
C SER A 121 5.48 6.56 1.48
N ARG A 122 5.74 7.63 0.72
CA ARG A 122 5.22 8.98 1.02
C ARG A 122 3.70 9.02 1.04
N ALA A 123 3.03 8.40 0.07
CA ALA A 123 1.58 8.35 0.02
C ALA A 123 0.99 7.65 1.27
N PHE A 124 1.56 6.51 1.68
CA PHE A 124 1.11 5.83 2.90
C PHE A 124 1.42 6.58 4.18
N ALA A 125 2.52 7.34 4.25
CA ALA A 125 2.80 8.22 5.39
C ALA A 125 1.76 9.34 5.49
N VAL A 126 1.36 9.95 4.36
CA VAL A 126 0.27 10.95 4.30
C VAL A 126 -1.05 10.34 4.76
N ILE A 127 -1.39 9.14 4.26
CA ILE A 127 -2.62 8.43 4.64
C ILE A 127 -2.63 8.14 6.15
N GLN A 128 -1.53 7.64 6.71
CA GLN A 128 -1.44 7.35 8.14
C GLN A 128 -1.65 8.61 8.99
N LYS A 129 -1.03 9.74 8.62
CA LYS A 129 -1.23 11.02 9.32
C LYS A 129 -2.69 11.51 9.23
N ALA A 130 -3.27 11.45 8.03
CA ALA A 130 -4.64 11.89 7.80
C ALA A 130 -5.69 11.00 8.47
N THR A 131 -5.38 9.71 8.66
CA THR A 131 -6.29 8.72 9.27
C THR A 131 -6.01 8.48 10.74
N GLY A 132 -4.83 8.80 11.28
CA GLY A 132 -4.48 8.64 12.69
C GLY A 132 -4.85 9.83 13.58
N ASN A 133 -4.96 11.04 13.04
CA ASN A 133 -5.30 12.26 13.80
C ASN A 133 -6.82 12.44 14.06
N ARG A 134 -7.57 11.36 14.33
CA ARG A 134 -8.96 11.44 14.77
C ARG A 134 -9.29 10.33 15.75
#